data_AF-A0A218P610-F1
#
_entry.id   AF-A0A218P610-F1
#
_cell.length_a   1.000
_cell.length_b   1.000
_cell.length_c   1.000
_cell.angle_alpha   90.00
_cell.angle_beta   90.00
_cell.angle_gamma   90.00
#
_symmetry.space_group_name_H-M   'P 1'
#
loop_
_entity.id
_entity.type
_entity.pdbx_description
1 polymer ?
#
loop_
_entity_poly.entity_id
_entity_poly.type
_entity_poly.pdbx_seq_one_letter_code
_entity_poly.pdbx_strand_id
1 'polypeptide(L)'
;MKMRVVFDKEYGLLSGVYMVRVRELEFDEELKEVLDGVDPAIRIRGEEVKLSELTERSFELQTREEAERTMGNVRVALIEALSALIARFKEAQSFNGSVSYEIDFNEL
;
A
#
# COMPACT_ATOMS: atom_id res chain seq x y z
N MET A 1 8.33 -9.36 1.03
CA MET A 1 7.40 -8.23 0.93
C MET A 1 7.13 -7.87 -0.53
N LYS A 2 5.94 -8.24 -1.00
CA LYS A 2 5.45 -8.07 -2.38
C LYS A 2 3.98 -7.70 -2.32
N MET A 3 3.57 -6.82 -3.23
CA MET A 3 2.18 -6.42 -3.41
C MET A 3 1.84 -6.54 -4.90
N ARG A 4 0.64 -7.04 -5.21
CA ARG A 4 0.05 -7.03 -6.55
C ARG A 4 -1.23 -6.20 -6.51
N VAL A 5 -1.33 -5.24 -7.40
CA VAL A 5 -2.54 -4.44 -7.62
C VAL A 5 -3.04 -4.71 -9.03
N VAL A 6 -4.33 -5.01 -9.16
CA VAL A 6 -4.99 -5.24 -10.45
C VAL A 6 -6.02 -4.14 -10.65
N PHE A 7 -5.98 -3.52 -11.83
CA PHE A 7 -6.91 -2.47 -12.21
C PHE A 7 -7.85 -2.96 -13.31
N ASP A 8 -9.13 -2.64 -13.19
CA ASP A 8 -10.04 -2.66 -14.33
C ASP A 8 -10.08 -1.26 -14.96
N LYS A 9 -10.19 -1.23 -16.30
CA LYS A 9 -10.30 0.00 -17.09
C LYS A 9 -11.42 -0.16 -18.08
N GLU A 10 -12.35 0.78 -18.09
CA GLU A 10 -13.51 0.76 -18.98
C GLU A 10 -13.68 2.12 -19.65
N TYR A 11 -14.25 2.13 -20.85
CA TYR A 11 -14.65 3.35 -21.55
C TYR A 11 -16.15 3.29 -21.84
N GLY A 12 -16.91 4.20 -21.24
CA GLY A 12 -18.34 4.30 -21.46
C GLY A 12 -18.63 4.98 -22.79
N LEU A 13 -19.02 4.20 -23.81
CA LEU A 13 -19.32 4.75 -25.15
C LEU A 13 -20.42 5.84 -25.13
N LEU A 14 -21.39 5.72 -24.23
CA LEU A 14 -22.51 6.66 -24.11
C LEU A 14 -22.18 7.90 -23.27
N SER A 15 -21.31 7.75 -22.26
CA SER A 15 -20.92 8.86 -21.37
C SER A 15 -19.68 9.60 -21.85
N GLY A 16 -18.85 8.98 -22.69
CA GLY A 16 -17.55 9.51 -23.09
C GLY A 16 -16.50 9.50 -21.97
N VAL A 17 -16.75 8.76 -20.89
CA VAL A 17 -15.92 8.77 -19.67
C VAL A 17 -15.08 7.50 -19.58
N TYR A 18 -13.82 7.65 -19.18
CA TYR A 18 -12.94 6.56 -18.78
C TYR A 18 -13.14 6.27 -17.29
N MET A 19 -13.31 5.00 -16.95
CA MET A 19 -13.41 4.55 -15.58
C MET A 19 -12.23 3.64 -15.23
N VAL A 20 -11.60 3.91 -14.08
CA VAL A 20 -10.56 3.06 -13.50
C VAL A 20 -11.01 2.63 -12.11
N ARG A 21 -10.87 1.35 -11.78
CA ARG A 21 -11.06 0.84 -10.41
C ARG A 21 -9.97 -0.14 -10.03
N VAL A 22 -9.67 -0.24 -8.74
CA VAL A 22 -8.81 -1.31 -8.23
C VAL A 22 -9.68 -2.55 -8.05
N ARG A 23 -9.43 -3.59 -8.84
CA ARG A 23 -10.18 -4.84 -8.76
C ARG A 23 -9.69 -5.71 -7.62
N GLU A 24 -8.38 -5.89 -7.53
CA GLU A 24 -7.74 -6.77 -6.56
C GLU A 24 -6.50 -6.10 -5.99
N LEU A 25 -6.30 -6.31 -4.70
CA LEU A 25 -5.08 -5.94 -3.99
C LEU A 25 -4.62 -7.15 -3.18
N GLU A 26 -3.48 -7.71 -3.55
CA GLU A 26 -2.93 -8.91 -2.95
C GLU A 26 -1.58 -8.59 -2.31
N PHE A 27 -1.36 -9.15 -1.12
CA PHE A 27 -0.14 -9.00 -0.33
C PHE A 27 0.46 -10.38 -0.08
N ASP A 28 1.79 -10.49 -0.13
CA ASP A 28 2.49 -11.68 0.37
C ASP A 28 2.41 -11.80 1.90
N GLU A 29 2.78 -12.96 2.44
CA GLU A 29 2.62 -13.26 3.88
C GLU A 29 3.35 -12.25 4.77
N GLU A 30 4.61 -11.91 4.46
CA GLU A 30 5.39 -10.91 5.19
C GLU A 30 4.70 -9.54 5.24
N LEU A 31 4.07 -9.10 4.15
CA LEU A 31 3.39 -7.82 4.11
C LEU A 31 2.03 -7.85 4.79
N LYS A 32 1.37 -9.02 4.85
CA LYS A 32 0.16 -9.22 5.67
C LYS A 32 0.47 -9.09 7.16
N GLU A 33 1.60 -9.60 7.63
CA GLU A 33 2.03 -9.43 9.02
C GLU A 33 2.24 -7.95 9.39
N VAL A 34 2.85 -7.17 8.47
CA VAL A 34 3.02 -5.72 8.65
C VAL A 34 1.67 -5.00 8.76
N LEU A 35 0.66 -5.49 8.05
CA LEU A 35 -0.69 -4.91 7.99
C LEU A 35 -1.65 -5.48 9.03
N ASP A 36 -1.22 -6.45 9.85
CA ASP A 36 -2.11 -7.11 10.80
C ASP A 36 -2.65 -6.10 11.82
N GLY A 37 -3.98 -5.99 11.88
CA GLY A 37 -4.68 -5.00 12.71
C GLY A 37 -4.51 -3.52 12.28
N VAL A 38 -3.91 -3.24 11.12
CA VAL A 38 -3.68 -1.87 10.62
C VAL A 38 -4.35 -1.67 9.25
N ASP A 39 -5.20 -0.65 9.15
CA ASP A 39 -5.81 -0.23 7.89
C ASP A 39 -5.31 1.17 7.49
N PRO A 40 -4.19 1.25 6.75
CA PRO A 40 -3.55 2.53 6.49
C PRO A 40 -4.34 3.37 5.49
N ALA A 41 -4.35 4.67 5.71
CA ALA A 41 -4.88 5.62 4.74
C ALA A 41 -3.86 5.84 3.61
N ILE A 42 -4.34 5.83 2.38
CA ILE A 42 -3.62 6.21 1.17
C ILE A 42 -4.19 7.52 0.64
N ARG A 43 -3.31 8.43 0.23
CA ARG A 43 -3.73 9.72 -0.32
C ARG A 43 -3.73 9.66 -1.84
N ILE A 44 -4.90 9.74 -2.44
CA ILE A 44 -5.09 9.74 -3.90
C ILE A 44 -5.89 10.99 -4.25
N ARG A 45 -5.40 11.84 -5.15
CA ARG A 45 -6.23 12.96 -5.61
C ARG A 45 -6.33 14.13 -4.62
N GLY A 46 -5.64 14.06 -3.48
CA GLY A 46 -5.90 14.92 -2.31
C GLY A 46 -6.96 14.35 -1.36
N GLU A 47 -7.60 13.23 -1.70
CA GLU A 47 -8.48 12.48 -0.81
C GLU A 47 -7.70 11.42 -0.04
N GLU A 48 -8.05 11.23 1.23
CA GLU A 48 -7.61 10.07 2.00
C GLU A 48 -8.64 8.95 1.85
N VAL A 49 -8.16 7.78 1.48
CA VAL A 49 -8.95 6.56 1.31
C VAL A 49 -8.29 5.48 2.15
N LYS A 50 -9.07 4.69 2.90
CA LYS A 50 -8.47 3.55 3.60
C LYS A 50 -8.06 2.46 2.61
N LEU A 51 -7.03 1.69 2.95
CA LEU A 51 -6.57 0.59 2.11
C LEU A 51 -7.69 -0.44 1.86
N SER A 52 -8.50 -0.72 2.89
CA SER A 52 -9.68 -1.59 2.80
C SER A 52 -10.75 -1.09 1.81
N GLU A 53 -10.93 0.23 1.71
CA GLU A 53 -11.94 0.87 0.87
C GLU A 53 -11.49 1.06 -0.58
N LEU A 54 -10.20 0.86 -0.89
CA LEU A 54 -9.64 1.16 -2.21
C LEU A 54 -10.30 0.35 -3.33
N THR A 55 -10.70 -0.90 -3.05
CA THR A 55 -11.35 -1.78 -4.04
C THR A 55 -12.79 -1.35 -4.38
N GLU A 56 -13.41 -0.54 -3.51
CA GLU A 56 -14.75 0.00 -3.70
C GLU A 56 -14.75 1.33 -4.46
N ARG A 57 -13.58 1.93 -4.67
CA ARG A 57 -13.44 3.23 -5.35
C ARG A 57 -13.35 3.06 -6.86
N SER A 58 -14.14 3.87 -7.56
CA SER A 58 -14.05 4.12 -9.00
C SER A 58 -13.59 5.55 -9.27
N PHE A 59 -12.74 5.72 -10.27
CA PHE A 59 -12.26 7.01 -10.74
C PHE A 59 -12.78 7.28 -12.14
N GLU A 60 -13.65 8.28 -12.26
CA GLU A 60 -14.16 8.78 -13.54
C GLU A 60 -13.24 9.87 -14.09
N LEU A 61 -12.87 9.75 -15.37
CA LEU A 61 -11.80 10.50 -16.00
C LEU A 61 -12.18 10.86 -17.45
N GLN A 62 -11.71 12.00 -17.93
CA GLN A 62 -12.12 12.53 -19.24
C GLN A 62 -11.24 12.00 -20.37
N THR A 63 -10.00 11.62 -20.07
CA THR A 63 -9.05 11.15 -21.08
C THR A 63 -8.38 9.84 -20.70
N ARG A 64 -7.86 9.15 -21.71
CA ARG A 64 -7.03 7.96 -21.53
C ARG A 64 -5.74 8.28 -20.76
N GLU A 65 -5.07 9.40 -21.04
CA GLU A 65 -3.88 9.78 -20.29
C GLU A 65 -4.18 10.00 -18.80
N GLU A 66 -5.33 10.58 -18.47
CA GLU A 66 -5.76 10.73 -17.08
C GLU A 66 -6.00 9.38 -16.40
N ALA A 67 -6.59 8.42 -17.11
CA ALA A 67 -6.72 7.04 -16.63
C ALA A 67 -5.37 6.42 -16.32
N GLU A 68 -4.42 6.48 -17.26
CA GLU A 68 -3.07 5.96 -17.08
C GLU A 68 -2.32 6.64 -15.92
N ARG A 69 -2.42 7.96 -15.82
CA ARG A 69 -1.84 8.73 -14.72
C ARG A 69 -2.46 8.36 -13.37
N THR A 70 -3.78 8.16 -13.32
CA THR A 70 -4.48 7.81 -12.08
C THR A 70 -4.02 6.47 -11.53
N MET A 71 -3.87 5.44 -12.37
CA MET A 71 -3.30 4.15 -11.94
C MET A 71 -1.86 4.31 -11.41
N GLY A 72 -1.05 5.13 -12.07
CA GLY A 72 0.30 5.47 -11.60
C GLY A 72 0.28 6.12 -10.21
N ASN A 73 -0.60 7.11 -10.01
CA ASN A 73 -0.77 7.79 -8.74
C ASN A 73 -1.23 6.84 -7.62
N VAL A 74 -2.18 5.94 -7.89
CA VAL A 74 -2.62 4.92 -6.93
C VAL A 74 -1.45 4.02 -6.55
N ARG A 75 -0.66 3.55 -7.53
CA ARG A 75 0.53 2.74 -7.26
C ARG A 75 1.55 3.46 -6.37
N VAL A 76 1.83 4.73 -6.64
CA VAL A 76 2.78 5.53 -5.84
C VAL A 76 2.24 5.71 -4.42
N ALA A 77 0.98 6.10 -4.27
CA ALA A 77 0.35 6.29 -2.96
C ALA A 77 0.39 5.01 -2.11
N LEU A 78 0.14 3.84 -2.72
CA LEU A 78 0.27 2.55 -2.05
C LEU A 78 1.71 2.30 -1.57
N ILE A 79 2.71 2.56 -2.40
CA ILE A 79 4.12 2.38 -2.03
C ILE A 79 4.50 3.29 -0.87
N GLU A 80 4.11 4.56 -0.91
CA GLU A 80 4.44 5.53 0.13
C GLU A 80 3.81 5.16 1.48
N ALA A 81 2.51 4.84 1.49
CA ALA A 81 1.80 4.47 2.72
C ALA A 81 2.37 3.20 3.36
N LEU A 82 2.67 2.18 2.54
CA LEU A 82 3.20 0.91 3.04
C LEU A 82 4.66 1.03 3.47
N SER A 83 5.47 1.85 2.79
CA SER A 83 6.89 2.01 3.12
C SER A 83 7.09 2.54 4.55
N ALA A 84 6.25 3.49 4.98
CA ALA A 84 6.30 4.01 6.35
C ALA A 84 5.90 2.98 7.42
N LEU A 85 5.01 2.04 7.09
CA LEU A 85 4.63 0.94 7.99
C LEU A 85 5.72 -0.13 8.05
N ILE A 86 6.25 -0.52 6.89
CA ILE A 86 7.34 -1.49 6.78
C ILE A 86 8.57 -1.01 7.58
N ALA A 87 8.90 0.28 7.49
CA ALA A 87 10.02 0.85 8.26
C ALA A 87 9.79 0.70 9.78
N ARG A 88 8.61 1.09 10.27
CA ARG A 88 8.24 0.95 11.69
C ARG A 88 8.21 -0.50 12.16
N PHE A 89 7.69 -1.40 11.32
CA PHE A 89 7.66 -2.83 11.61
C PHE A 89 9.07 -3.42 11.73
N LYS A 90 9.97 -3.09 10.80
CA LYS A 90 11.38 -3.51 10.84
C LYS A 90 12.11 -2.95 12.07
N GLU A 91 11.84 -1.70 12.43
CA GLU A 91 12.39 -1.08 13.63
C GLU A 91 11.93 -1.81 14.90
N ALA A 92 10.62 -2.09 15.03
CA ALA A 92 10.07 -2.85 16.14
C ALA A 92 10.63 -4.29 16.21
N GLN A 93 10.78 -4.98 15.08
CA GLN A 93 11.42 -6.29 15.03
C GLN A 93 12.90 -6.23 15.45
N SER A 94 13.64 -5.21 15.01
CA SER A 94 15.03 -5.01 15.42
C SER A 94 15.16 -4.69 16.91
N PHE A 95 14.19 -3.99 17.51
CA PHE A 95 14.17 -3.68 18.94
C PHE A 95 13.77 -4.88 19.81
N ASN A 96 12.92 -5.77 19.30
CA ASN A 96 12.48 -6.99 19.99
C ASN A 96 13.47 -8.18 19.84
N GLY A 97 14.64 -7.95 19.25
CA GLY A 97 15.73 -8.93 19.24
C GLY A 97 16.33 -9.14 20.65
N SER A 98 16.69 -10.37 21.00
CA SER A 98 17.35 -10.64 22.28
C SER A 98 18.81 -10.17 22.24
N VAL A 99 19.20 -9.30 23.17
CA VAL A 99 20.61 -8.92 23.40
C VAL A 99 21.16 -9.82 24.51
N SER A 100 22.12 -10.69 24.18
CA SER A 100 22.86 -11.47 25.16
C SER A 100 24.21 -10.80 25.44
N TYR A 101 24.45 -10.42 26.70
CA TYR A 101 25.77 -10.06 27.18
C TYR A 101 26.40 -11.29 27.83
N GLU A 102 27.54 -11.76 27.33
CA GLU A 102 28.44 -12.61 28.12
C GLU A 102 29.39 -11.69 28.89
N ILE A 103 29.40 -11.83 30.22
CA ILE A 103 30.30 -11.11 31.11
C ILE A 103 31.29 -12.14 31.65
N ASP A 104 32.56 -12.01 31.28
CA ASP A 104 33.66 -12.78 31.88
C ASP A 104 34.14 -12.07 33.16
N PHE A 105 34.01 -12.74 34.31
CA PHE A 105 34.41 -12.20 35.60
C PHE A 105 35.88 -12.47 35.94
N ASN A 106 36.64 -13.15 35.07
CA ASN A 106 38.07 -13.40 35.29
C ASN A 106 38.97 -12.22 34.93
N GLU A 107 38.42 -11.16 34.30
CA GLU A 107 39.13 -9.89 34.02
C GLU A 107 38.79 -8.76 35.01
N LEU A 108 38.16 -9.08 36.15
CA LEU A 108 37.82 -8.14 37.25
C LEU A 108 38.87 -8.10 38.36
#